data_AF-A0A2V6KES1-F1
#
_entry.id   AF-A0A2V6KES1-F1
#
_cell.length_a   1.000
_cell.length_b   1.000
_cell.length_c   1.000
_cell.angle_alpha   90.00
_cell.angle_beta   90.00
_cell.angle_gamma   90.00
#
_symmetry.space_group_name_H-M   'P 1'
#
loop_
_entity.id
_entity.type
_entity.pdbx_description
1 polymer ?
#
loop_
_entity_poly.entity_id
_entity_poly.type
_entity_poly.pdbx_seq_one_letter_code
_entity_poly.pdbx_strand_id
1 'polypeptide(L)'
;MRAFLWIAVLAWGIGAGAKLYDLIVVAGAWSAAPPESLSLMPYGARFPVGPGQFFAPTSGATLVGAIGALICGWRTPASYRAWLWSSAILILGLWGFTMVAFWPSNHALFAAASAPPL
;
A
#
# COMPACT_ATOMS: atom_id res chain seq x y z
N MET A 1 16.77 19.25 -4.79
CA MET A 1 17.32 17.95 -5.25
C MET A 1 17.19 16.84 -4.21
N ARG A 2 17.73 16.98 -2.98
CA ARG A 2 17.59 15.95 -1.93
C ARG A 2 16.18 15.78 -1.37
N ALA A 3 15.33 16.80 -1.47
CA ALA A 3 13.95 16.75 -0.99
C ALA A 3 13.15 15.58 -1.59
N PHE A 4 13.22 15.36 -2.90
CA PHE A 4 12.53 14.24 -3.55
C PHE A 4 13.01 12.87 -3.07
N LEU A 5 14.32 12.73 -2.83
CA LEU A 5 14.88 11.50 -2.26
C LEU A 5 14.36 11.28 -0.83
N TRP A 6 14.31 12.32 0.00
CA TRP A 6 13.74 12.23 1.34
C TRP A 6 12.25 11.90 1.33
N ILE A 7 11.48 12.50 0.41
CA ILE A 7 10.06 12.14 0.22
C ILE A 7 9.95 10.65 -0.11
N ALA A 8 10.74 10.14 -1.05
CA ALA A 8 10.73 8.72 -1.41
C ALA A 8 11.07 7.82 -0.21
N VAL A 9 12.12 8.15 0.55
CA VAL A 9 12.57 7.38 1.71
C VAL A 9 11.52 7.36 2.82
N LEU A 10 10.96 8.52 3.17
CA LEU A 10 9.95 8.63 4.22
C LEU A 10 8.64 7.92 3.81
N ALA A 11 8.20 8.11 2.57
CA ALA A 11 7.01 7.45 2.06
C ALA A 11 7.17 5.92 2.00
N TRP A 12 8.36 5.43 1.60
CA TRP A 12 8.71 4.01 1.70
C TRP A 12 8.68 3.49 3.13
N GLY A 13 9.31 4.21 4.06
CA GLY A 13 9.35 3.79 5.47
C GLY A 13 7.95 3.64 6.07
N ILE A 14 7.08 4.63 5.83
CA ILE A 14 5.68 4.60 6.30
C ILE A 14 4.91 3.48 5.60
N GLY A 15 4.96 3.43 4.26
CA GLY A 15 4.18 2.47 3.47
C GLY A 15 4.58 1.02 3.72
N ALA A 16 5.88 0.72 3.72
CA ALA A 16 6.38 -0.63 3.97
C ALA A 16 6.14 -1.07 5.42
N GLY A 17 6.40 -0.19 6.40
CA GLY A 17 6.13 -0.49 7.80
C GLY A 17 4.66 -0.79 8.07
N ALA A 18 3.76 0.05 7.56
CA ALA A 18 2.32 -0.19 7.66
C ALA A 18 1.90 -1.48 6.96
N LYS A 19 2.46 -1.80 5.79
CA LYS A 19 2.14 -3.03 5.06
C LYS A 19 2.61 -4.28 5.81
N LEU A 20 3.78 -4.24 6.45
CA LEU A 20 4.26 -5.35 7.28
C LEU A 20 3.33 -5.59 8.48
N TYR A 21 2.94 -4.52 9.18
CA TYR A 21 1.97 -4.63 10.28
C TYR A 21 0.62 -5.18 9.79
N ASP A 22 0.11 -4.65 8.67
CA ASP A 22 -1.14 -5.07 8.05
C ASP A 22 -1.12 -6.56 7.68
N LEU A 23 -0.03 -7.08 7.12
CA LEU A 23 0.09 -8.49 6.74
C LEU A 23 0.30 -9.44 7.92
N ILE A 24 1.08 -9.04 8.92
CA ILE A 24 1.44 -9.93 10.04
C ILE A 24 0.36 -9.92 11.11
N VAL A 25 -0.07 -8.73 11.53
CA VAL A 25 -0.95 -8.55 12.69
C VAL A 25 -2.40 -8.53 12.23
N VAL A 26 -2.73 -7.64 11.30
CA VAL A 26 -4.13 -7.36 10.94
C VAL A 26 -4.73 -8.51 10.13
N ALA A 27 -4.07 -8.94 9.05
CA ALA A 27 -4.52 -10.07 8.25
C ALA A 27 -4.48 -11.39 9.04
N GLY A 28 -3.50 -11.56 9.94
CA GLY A 28 -3.44 -12.70 10.86
C GLY A 28 -4.65 -12.76 11.79
N ALA A 29 -5.01 -11.64 12.41
CA ALA A 29 -6.15 -11.55 13.32
C ALA A 29 -7.47 -11.90 12.63
N TRP A 30 -7.70 -11.42 11.41
CA TRP A 30 -8.93 -11.74 10.67
C TRP A 30 -8.98 -13.17 10.16
N SER A 31 -7.83 -13.76 9.85
CA SER A 31 -7.78 -15.14 9.35
C SER A 31 -7.92 -16.19 10.45
N ALA A 32 -7.87 -15.79 11.73
CA ALA A 32 -7.84 -16.71 12.85
C ALA A 32 -9.16 -17.48 13.08
N ALA A 33 -10.33 -16.84 12.91
CA ALA A 33 -11.63 -17.46 13.14
C ALA A 33 -12.79 -16.85 12.30
N PRO A 34 -12.76 -16.93 10.95
CA PRO A 34 -13.91 -16.53 10.14
C PRO A 34 -15.16 -17.41 10.41
N PRO A 35 -16.39 -16.84 10.37
CA PRO A 35 -16.71 -15.46 10.01
C PRO A 35 -16.67 -14.47 11.18
N GLU A 36 -16.57 -14.94 12.42
CA GLU A 36 -16.67 -14.09 13.62
C GLU A 36 -15.60 -12.99 13.63
N SER A 37 -14.35 -13.33 13.31
CA SER A 37 -13.24 -12.38 13.20
C SER A 37 -13.47 -11.29 12.14
N LEU A 38 -14.26 -11.56 11.10
CA LEU A 38 -14.58 -10.59 10.04
C LEU A 38 -15.59 -9.53 10.50
N SER A 39 -16.46 -9.86 11.47
CA SER A 39 -17.39 -8.89 12.07
C SER A 39 -16.68 -7.76 12.83
N LEU A 40 -15.43 -8.01 13.25
CA LEU A 40 -14.56 -7.08 13.97
C LEU A 40 -13.63 -6.29 13.04
N MET A 41 -13.71 -6.54 11.73
CA MET A 41 -12.86 -5.91 10.75
C MET A 41 -13.16 -4.39 10.67
N PRO A 42 -12.16 -3.50 10.81
CA PRO A 42 -12.35 -2.05 10.75
C PRO A 42 -12.52 -1.53 9.31
N TYR A 43 -13.19 -2.30 8.45
CA TYR A 43 -13.36 -2.02 7.03
C TYR A 43 -14.81 -2.31 6.59
N GLY A 44 -15.22 -1.77 5.44
CA GLY A 44 -16.60 -1.92 4.92
C GLY A 44 -17.51 -0.75 5.31
N ALA A 45 -18.82 -0.90 5.06
CA ALA A 45 -19.77 0.23 5.12
C ALA A 45 -19.88 0.91 6.49
N ARG A 46 -19.50 0.22 7.56
CA ARG A 46 -19.53 0.72 8.94
C ARG A 46 -18.34 1.66 9.28
N PHE A 47 -17.27 1.62 8.49
CA PHE A 47 -16.05 2.37 8.79
C PHE A 47 -15.77 3.42 7.71
N PRO A 48 -15.52 4.69 8.09
CA PRO A 48 -15.36 5.78 7.12
C PRO A 48 -14.02 5.76 6.39
N VAL A 49 -13.09 4.90 6.81
CA VAL A 49 -11.71 4.85 6.29
C VAL A 49 -11.38 3.46 5.77
N GLY A 50 -10.93 3.41 4.51
CA GLY A 50 -10.49 2.17 3.86
C GLY A 50 -8.97 2.10 3.67
N PRO A 51 -8.40 0.92 3.39
CA PRO A 51 -6.95 0.77 3.24
C PRO A 51 -6.39 1.64 2.11
N GLY A 52 -7.16 1.78 1.02
CA GLY A 52 -6.77 2.60 -0.13
C GLY A 52 -6.54 4.07 0.22
N GLN A 53 -7.30 4.61 1.18
CA GLN A 53 -7.13 6.01 1.62
C GLN A 53 -5.80 6.24 2.36
N PHE A 54 -5.21 5.20 2.96
CA PHE A 54 -3.90 5.28 3.58
C PHE A 54 -2.77 4.94 2.60
N PHE A 55 -2.88 3.82 1.88
CA PHE A 55 -1.80 3.28 1.04
C PHE A 55 -1.64 4.00 -0.30
N ALA A 56 -2.71 4.56 -0.88
CA ALA A 56 -2.60 5.26 -2.17
C ALA A 56 -1.81 6.57 -2.06
N PRO A 57 -2.05 7.45 -1.06
CA PRO A 57 -1.24 8.67 -0.89
C PRO A 57 0.23 8.38 -0.62
N THR A 58 0.54 7.40 0.25
CA THR A 58 1.93 7.01 0.54
C THR A 58 2.61 6.44 -0.70
N SER A 59 1.95 5.55 -1.43
CA SER A 59 2.49 5.01 -2.70
C SER A 59 2.70 6.12 -3.75
N GLY A 60 1.75 7.05 -3.86
CA GLY A 60 1.86 8.19 -4.75
C GLY A 60 3.03 9.10 -4.40
N ALA A 61 3.22 9.40 -3.11
CA ALA A 61 4.36 10.18 -2.63
C ALA A 61 5.69 9.46 -2.92
N THR A 62 5.75 8.13 -2.76
CA THR A 62 6.91 7.33 -3.14
C THR A 62 7.24 7.46 -4.62
N LEU A 63 6.22 7.36 -5.49
CA LEU A 63 6.41 7.45 -6.95
C LEU A 63 6.89 8.85 -7.36
N VAL A 64 6.25 9.91 -6.84
CA VAL A 64 6.65 11.30 -7.08
C VAL A 64 8.06 11.57 -6.57
N GLY A 65 8.39 11.07 -5.38
CA GLY A 65 9.74 11.17 -4.81
C GLY A 65 10.79 10.47 -5.67
N ALA A 66 10.51 9.24 -6.12
CA ALA A 66 11.44 8.46 -6.94
C ALA A 66 11.67 9.10 -8.33
N ILE A 67 10.59 9.48 -9.03
CA ILE A 67 10.67 10.12 -10.35
C ILE A 67 11.33 11.50 -10.23
N GLY A 68 10.93 12.31 -9.25
CA GLY A 68 11.55 13.61 -9.00
C GLY A 68 13.04 13.50 -8.71
N ALA A 69 13.45 12.50 -7.92
CA ALA A 69 14.85 12.21 -7.65
C ALA A 69 15.61 11.76 -8.91
N LEU A 70 15.01 10.95 -9.78
CA LEU A 70 15.59 10.55 -11.07
C LEU A 70 15.84 11.74 -11.99
N ILE A 71 14.83 12.61 -12.14
CA ILE A 71 14.91 13.79 -13.01
C ILE A 71 15.99 14.75 -12.49
N CYS A 72 15.95 15.11 -11.21
CA CYS A 72 16.94 16.02 -10.63
C CYS A 72 18.34 15.39 -10.55
N GLY A 73 18.44 14.07 -10.39
CA GLY A 73 19.67 13.32 -10.23
C GLY A 73 20.17 12.63 -11.48
N TRP A 74 19.76 13.06 -12.68
CA TRP A 74 20.03 12.31 -13.91
C TRP A 74 21.52 12.06 -14.20
N ARG A 75 22.39 12.97 -13.77
CA ARG A 75 23.86 12.86 -13.92
C ARG A 75 24.54 11.98 -12.86
N THR A 76 23.78 11.39 -11.94
CA THR A 76 24.34 10.48 -10.93
C THR A 76 24.67 9.10 -11.52
N PRO A 77 25.58 8.33 -10.87
CA PRO A 77 25.92 6.98 -11.29
C PRO A 77 24.69 6.12 -11.63
N ALA A 78 24.82 5.30 -12.66
CA ALA A 78 23.72 4.46 -13.15
C ALA A 78 23.14 3.52 -12.08
N SER A 79 23.98 3.07 -11.13
CA SER A 79 23.56 2.25 -9.99
C SER A 79 22.50 2.93 -9.13
N TYR A 80 22.63 4.24 -8.85
CA TYR A 80 21.62 4.97 -8.07
C TYR A 80 20.33 5.17 -8.85
N ARG A 81 20.43 5.42 -10.16
CA ARG A 81 19.26 5.51 -11.03
C ARG A 81 18.52 4.18 -11.12
N ALA A 82 19.24 3.05 -11.13
CA ALA A 82 18.63 1.73 -11.09
C ALA A 82 17.75 1.54 -9.84
N TRP A 83 18.24 1.91 -8.65
CA TRP A 83 17.43 1.83 -7.42
C TRP A 83 16.16 2.68 -7.46
N LEU A 84 16.25 3.91 -7.98
CA LEU A 84 15.09 4.79 -8.10
C LEU A 84 14.08 4.28 -9.15
N TRP A 85 14.57 3.70 -10.27
CA TRP A 85 13.72 3.03 -11.23
C TRP A 85 13.04 1.80 -10.63
N SER A 86 13.77 0.96 -9.91
CA SER A 86 13.21 -0.18 -9.19
C SER A 86 12.12 0.25 -8.22
N SER A 87 12.35 1.35 -7.48
CA SER A 87 11.33 1.94 -6.60
C SER A 87 10.05 2.30 -7.36
N ALA A 88 10.17 3.02 -8.49
CA ALA A 88 9.02 3.41 -9.29
C ALA A 88 8.28 2.20 -9.89
N ILE A 89 9.02 1.26 -10.48
CA ILE A 89 8.48 0.04 -11.08
C ILE A 89 7.76 -0.81 -10.04
N LEU A 90 8.31 -0.94 -8.82
CA LEU A 90 7.70 -1.72 -7.77
C LEU A 90 6.37 -1.12 -7.32
N ILE A 91 6.27 0.21 -7.17
CA ILE A 91 4.99 0.87 -6.85
C ILE A 91 3.95 0.67 -7.97
N LEU A 92 4.36 0.81 -9.23
CA LEU A 92 3.46 0.59 -10.36
C LEU A 92 2.99 -0.87 -10.44
N GLY A 93 3.91 -1.82 -10.25
CA GLY A 93 3.61 -3.24 -10.16
C GLY A 93 2.68 -3.56 -9.00
N LEU A 94 2.91 -2.94 -7.83
CA LEU A 94 2.04 -3.07 -6.66
C LEU A 94 0.63 -2.55 -6.94
N TRP A 95 0.47 -1.41 -7.63
CA TRP A 95 -0.85 -0.91 -8.00
C TRP A 95 -1.57 -1.82 -8.98
N GLY A 96 -0.86 -2.31 -10.02
CA GLY A 96 -1.41 -3.30 -10.95
C GLY A 96 -1.85 -4.57 -10.22
N PHE A 97 -0.98 -5.13 -9.38
CA PHE A 97 -1.29 -6.31 -8.57
C PHE A 97 -2.45 -6.05 -7.60
N THR A 98 -2.53 -4.87 -7.01
CA THR A 98 -3.62 -4.50 -6.10
C THR A 98 -4.96 -4.52 -6.82
N MET A 99 -5.04 -3.96 -8.03
CA MET A 99 -6.29 -3.92 -8.79
C MET A 99 -6.72 -5.31 -9.28
N VAL A 100 -5.77 -6.16 -9.65
CA VAL A 100 -6.07 -7.48 -10.24
C VAL A 100 -6.30 -8.55 -9.18
N ALA A 101 -5.51 -8.57 -8.10
CA ALA A 101 -5.52 -9.64 -7.10
C ALA A 101 -6.19 -9.22 -5.78
N PHE A 102 -5.79 -8.08 -5.20
CA PHE A 102 -6.29 -7.70 -3.88
C PHE A 102 -7.69 -7.09 -3.92
N TRP A 103 -8.00 -6.24 -4.89
CA TRP A 103 -9.26 -5.52 -4.94
C TRP A 103 -10.47 -6.46 -5.02
N PRO A 104 -10.52 -7.47 -5.91
CA PRO A 104 -11.68 -8.37 -6.00
C PRO A 104 -11.87 -9.18 -4.72
N SER A 105 -10.77 -9.75 -4.18
CA SER A 105 -10.81 -10.55 -2.96
C SER A 105 -11.22 -9.74 -1.73
N ASN A 106 -10.67 -8.53 -1.58
CA ASN A 106 -11.01 -7.65 -0.47
C ASN A 106 -12.45 -7.13 -0.59
N HIS A 107 -12.92 -6.82 -1.80
CA HIS A 107 -14.30 -6.38 -2.00
C HIS A 107 -15.30 -7.47 -1.61
N ALA A 108 -15.04 -8.73 -1.99
CA ALA A 108 -15.85 -9.86 -1.58
C ALA A 108 -15.81 -10.08 -0.05
N LEU A 109 -14.62 -9.97 0.56
CA LEU A 109 -14.42 -10.10 2.00
C LEU A 109 -15.17 -9.02 2.78
N PHE A 110 -15.06 -7.76 2.36
CA PHE A 110 -15.75 -6.63 2.99
C PHE A 110 -17.27 -6.71 2.81
N ALA A 111 -17.74 -7.21 1.68
CA ALA A 111 -19.16 -7.47 1.45
C ALA A 111 -19.69 -8.54 2.42
N ALA A 112 -18.96 -9.65 2.59
CA ALA A 112 -19.30 -10.70 3.54
C ALA A 112 -19.30 -10.21 5.00
N ALA A 113 -18.33 -9.35 5.36
CA ALA A 113 -18.26 -8.73 6.69
C ALA A 113 -19.39 -7.71 6.96
N SER A 114 -20.03 -7.18 5.90
CA SER A 114 -21.08 -6.15 6.00
C SER A 114 -22.51 -6.72 5.91
N ALA A 115 -22.67 -8.04 5.70
CA ALA A 115 -23.99 -8.67 5.64
C ALA A 115 -24.63 -8.70 7.04
N PRO A 116 -25.95 -8.44 7.17
CA PRO A 116 -26.64 -8.59 8.45
C PRO A 116 -26.54 -10.05 8.92
N PRO A 117 -26.42 -10.31 10.24
CA PRO A 117 -26.41 -11.67 10.76
C PRO A 117 -27.70 -12.38 10.35
N LEU A 118 -27.56 -13.63 9.90
CA LEU A 118 -28.69 -14.53 9.62
C LEU A 118 -29.49 -14.82 10.90
#